data_AF-A0A8C3QUK1-F1
#
_entry.id   AF-A0A8C3QUK1-F1
#
_cell.length_a   1.000
_cell.length_b   1.000
_cell.length_c   1.000
_cell.angle_alpha   90.00
_cell.angle_beta   90.00
_cell.angle_gamma   90.00
#
_symmetry.space_group_name_H-M   'P 1'
#
loop_
_entity.id
_entity.type
_entity.pdbx_description
1 polymer ?
#
loop_
_entity_poly.entity_id
_entity_poly.type
_entity_poly.pdbx_seq_one_letter_code
_entity_poly.pdbx_strand_id
1 'polypeptide(L)'
;EAGARPSYDIRPRLCHVTRDKSGFGFSVSCPEGTKGTFQLSVLQDGPADRAGVPPGCWLLELNGASVKSYSHTQLSKKVPNVTEHPVLLIQLKQSGNKVTLLVASSAVEEFYRLRGLRVTAALADTSRLPFKVRELHLVKGPAGYGFLLKEDDCSQFLWDVDAGLPAERAGMKEGDRVLAVNGESIEGLDHEQTVHRIRAREDQVTLLVIDPAGDEFYHSVGFGGTVLLWAVHPSLFCSSRSGCPLCSSLRTVTPPQAPARPPCPLAVAPLHSVTLRWDPRDLCPG
;
A
#
# COMPACT_ATOMS: atom_id res chain seq x y z
N GLU A 1 -39.68 15.38 -0.55
CA GLU A 1 -38.25 15.30 -0.90
C GLU A 1 -37.67 13.99 -0.37
N ALA A 2 -37.08 13.18 -1.25
CA ALA A 2 -36.43 11.94 -0.84
C ALA A 2 -35.11 12.29 -0.14
N GLY A 3 -35.06 12.08 1.17
CA GLY A 3 -33.85 12.24 1.97
C GLY A 3 -32.77 11.31 1.45
N ALA A 4 -31.76 11.87 0.77
CA ALA A 4 -30.54 11.17 0.43
C ALA A 4 -29.92 10.67 1.74
N ARG A 5 -29.95 9.36 1.97
CA ARG A 5 -29.15 8.74 3.04
C ARG A 5 -27.70 9.15 2.76
N PRO A 6 -26.99 9.81 3.69
CA PRO A 6 -25.56 10.03 3.49
C PRO A 6 -24.93 8.65 3.32
N SER A 7 -24.27 8.42 2.18
CA SER A 7 -23.42 7.25 2.05
C SER A 7 -22.28 7.46 3.03
N TYR A 8 -22.43 6.97 4.26
CA TYR A 8 -21.35 7.01 5.22
C TYR A 8 -20.20 6.21 4.60
N ASP A 9 -19.15 6.91 4.20
CA ASP A 9 -17.92 6.27 3.80
C ASP A 9 -17.39 5.53 5.02
N ILE A 10 -17.65 4.23 5.06
CA ILE A 10 -17.29 3.34 6.16
C ILE A 10 -15.82 2.97 6.11
N ARG A 11 -15.03 3.52 5.19
CA ARG A 11 -13.60 3.23 5.07
C ARG A 11 -12.80 4.03 6.10
N PRO A 12 -11.85 3.40 6.81
CA PRO A 12 -10.82 4.14 7.54
C PRO A 12 -10.00 4.96 6.54
N ARG A 13 -9.15 5.87 7.01
CA ARG A 13 -8.30 6.69 6.15
C ARG A 13 -6.84 6.46 6.47
N LEU A 14 -6.03 6.30 5.42
CA LEU A 14 -4.59 6.32 5.55
C LEU A 14 -4.08 7.69 5.08
N CYS A 15 -3.61 8.48 6.02
CA CYS A 15 -3.20 9.86 5.77
C CYS A 15 -1.69 9.98 5.89
N HIS A 16 -1.04 10.52 4.87
CA HIS A 16 0.37 10.89 4.94
C HIS A 16 0.52 12.39 5.20
N VAL A 17 1.04 12.75 6.36
CA VAL A 17 1.18 14.13 6.80
C VAL A 17 2.65 14.54 6.73
N THR A 18 2.94 15.61 6.00
CA THR A 18 4.27 16.24 5.98
C THR A 18 4.27 17.43 6.93
N ARG A 19 5.24 17.48 7.83
CA ARG A 19 5.44 18.54 8.81
C ARG A 19 5.79 19.86 8.13
N ASP A 20 5.18 20.96 8.56
CA ASP A 20 5.61 22.32 8.21
C ASP A 20 6.27 23.03 9.41
N LYS A 21 6.48 24.36 9.29
CA LYS A 21 7.09 25.18 10.35
C LYS A 21 6.31 25.14 11.67
N SER A 22 5.00 24.89 11.62
CA SER A 22 4.10 24.82 12.78
C SER A 22 3.95 23.41 13.37
N GLY A 23 4.51 22.38 12.71
CA GLY A 23 4.37 20.99 13.12
C GLY A 23 3.53 20.17 12.13
N PHE A 24 2.85 19.14 12.61
CA PHE A 24 1.97 18.30 11.79
C PHE A 24 0.52 18.80 11.75
N GLY A 25 0.17 19.84 12.51
CA GLY A 25 -1.20 20.39 12.53
C GLY A 25 -2.23 19.49 13.22
N PHE A 26 -1.82 18.65 14.16
CA PHE A 26 -2.73 17.91 15.03
C PHE A 26 -2.14 17.75 16.44
N SER A 27 -3.02 17.63 17.43
CA SER A 27 -2.69 17.19 18.79
C SER A 27 -3.41 15.88 19.10
N VAL A 28 -2.93 15.16 20.11
CA VAL A 28 -3.49 13.86 20.48
C VAL A 28 -3.96 13.88 21.93
N SER A 29 -5.22 13.51 22.12
CA SER A 29 -5.84 13.33 23.43
C SER A 29 -6.08 11.85 23.71
N CYS A 30 -5.89 11.42 24.96
CA CYS A 30 -6.21 10.07 25.41
C CYS A 30 -7.16 10.14 26.61
N PRO A 31 -8.24 9.35 26.65
CA PRO A 31 -9.06 9.23 27.86
C PRO A 31 -8.24 8.67 29.03
N GLU A 32 -8.37 9.26 30.22
CA GLU A 32 -7.64 8.84 31.41
C GLU A 32 -7.85 7.34 31.69
N GLY A 33 -6.76 6.63 32.03
CA GLY A 33 -6.80 5.20 32.37
C GLY A 33 -6.95 4.23 31.19
N THR A 34 -7.08 4.72 29.95
CA THR A 34 -7.32 3.86 28.79
C THR A 34 -6.05 3.68 27.95
N LYS A 35 -5.64 2.44 27.69
CA LYS A 35 -4.51 2.14 26.78
C LYS A 35 -4.99 2.08 25.34
N GLY A 36 -4.12 2.45 24.41
CA GLY A 36 -4.36 2.22 22.99
C GLY A 36 -5.50 3.02 22.35
N THR A 37 -6.01 4.05 23.03
CA THR A 37 -7.18 4.83 22.61
C THR A 37 -6.76 6.30 22.51
N PHE A 38 -6.59 6.77 21.28
CA PHE A 38 -6.02 8.08 20.99
C PHE A 38 -6.89 8.83 19.99
N GLN A 39 -7.36 10.01 20.37
CA GLN A 39 -8.18 10.87 19.51
C GLN A 39 -7.34 12.04 19.00
N LEU A 40 -7.48 12.36 17.72
CA LEU A 40 -6.76 13.46 17.07
C LEU A 40 -7.63 14.72 17.03
N SER A 41 -7.09 15.81 17.57
CA SER A 41 -7.62 17.15 17.35
C SER A 41 -6.83 17.79 16.22
N VAL A 42 -7.48 18.03 15.08
CA VAL A 42 -6.85 18.51 13.85
C VAL A 42 -7.03 20.02 13.74
N LEU A 43 -5.95 20.74 13.46
CA LEU A 43 -5.99 22.17 13.18
C LEU A 43 -6.54 22.40 11.77
N GLN A 44 -7.58 23.21 11.66
CA GLN A 44 -8.15 23.63 10.39
C GLN A 44 -7.09 24.25 9.48
N ASP A 45 -7.08 23.86 8.21
CA ASP A 45 -6.09 24.26 7.21
C ASP A 45 -4.64 23.87 7.55
N GLY A 46 -4.40 23.13 8.62
CA GLY A 46 -3.09 22.61 9.01
C GLY A 46 -2.64 21.43 8.14
N PRO A 47 -1.36 21.00 8.24
CA PRO A 47 -0.86 19.88 7.43
C PRO A 47 -1.71 18.61 7.49
N ALA A 48 -2.19 18.22 8.68
CA ALA A 48 -3.04 17.05 8.84
C ALA A 48 -4.41 17.19 8.16
N ASP A 49 -5.03 18.38 8.25
CA ASP A 49 -6.30 18.65 7.57
C ASP A 49 -6.14 18.57 6.05
N ARG A 50 -5.07 19.20 5.51
CA ARG A 50 -4.72 19.11 4.09
C ARG A 50 -4.44 17.68 3.64
N ALA A 51 -3.82 16.86 4.48
CA ALA A 51 -3.61 15.43 4.27
C ALA A 51 -4.90 14.59 4.40
N GLY A 52 -6.02 15.19 4.81
CA GLY A 52 -7.34 14.57 4.88
C GLY A 52 -7.63 13.81 6.18
N VAL A 53 -6.88 14.08 7.25
CA VAL A 53 -7.13 13.55 8.59
C VAL A 53 -8.43 14.15 9.12
N PRO A 54 -9.47 13.35 9.41
CA PRO A 54 -10.72 13.90 9.91
C PRO A 54 -10.58 14.46 11.33
N PRO A 55 -11.18 15.61 11.66
CA PRO A 55 -11.16 16.14 13.02
C PRO A 55 -11.89 15.19 13.98
N GLY A 56 -11.32 14.96 15.16
CA GLY A 56 -11.91 14.10 16.19
C GLY A 56 -11.81 12.60 15.90
N CYS A 57 -11.02 12.18 14.90
CA CYS A 57 -10.85 10.77 14.57
C CYS A 57 -9.99 10.02 15.59
N TRP A 58 -10.15 8.71 15.64
CA TRP A 58 -9.31 7.79 16.39
C TRP A 58 -8.07 7.39 15.59
N LEU A 59 -6.91 7.45 16.23
CA LEU A 59 -5.64 6.93 15.71
C LEU A 59 -5.57 5.43 15.99
N LEU A 60 -5.34 4.64 14.94
CA LEU A 60 -5.28 3.18 14.99
C LEU A 60 -3.85 2.67 14.76
N GLU A 61 -3.14 3.28 13.81
CA GLU A 61 -1.74 2.96 13.51
C GLU A 61 -0.94 4.24 13.24
N LEU A 62 0.32 4.23 13.68
CA LEU A 62 1.30 5.28 13.45
C LEU A 62 2.50 4.67 12.72
N ASN A 63 2.76 5.09 11.48
CA ASN A 63 3.81 4.55 10.62
C ASN A 63 3.75 3.00 10.49
N GLY A 64 2.54 2.46 10.33
CA GLY A 64 2.30 1.01 10.24
C GLY A 64 2.32 0.25 11.57
N ALA A 65 2.64 0.92 12.69
CA ALA A 65 2.61 0.31 14.02
C ALA A 65 1.27 0.54 14.74
N SER A 66 0.63 -0.53 15.19
CA SER A 66 -0.63 -0.48 15.94
C SER A 66 -0.47 0.23 17.28
N VAL A 67 -1.26 1.29 17.51
CA VAL A 67 -1.17 2.06 18.76
C VAL A 67 -1.83 1.37 19.96
N LYS A 68 -2.52 0.23 19.76
CA LYS A 68 -3.26 -0.50 20.81
C LYS A 68 -2.41 -0.95 22.02
N SER A 69 -1.13 -1.25 21.79
CA SER A 69 -0.21 -1.72 22.85
C SER A 69 0.45 -0.58 23.63
N TYR A 70 0.24 0.68 23.23
CA TYR A 70 0.91 1.82 23.84
C TYR A 70 0.23 2.18 25.16
N SER A 71 1.01 2.22 26.23
CA SER A 71 0.58 2.63 27.57
C SER A 71 1.01 4.06 27.89
N HIS A 72 0.32 4.70 28.85
CA HIS A 72 0.64 6.05 29.35
C HIS A 72 2.03 6.17 29.98
N THR A 73 2.62 5.08 30.49
CA THR A 73 3.75 5.11 31.45
C THR A 73 5.15 4.75 30.90
N GLN A 74 5.33 4.46 29.61
CA GLN A 74 6.67 4.19 29.06
C GLN A 74 7.45 5.45 28.62
N LEU A 75 6.90 6.65 28.79
CA LEU A 75 7.46 7.90 28.24
C LEU A 75 7.74 9.01 29.27
N SER A 76 8.07 8.68 30.51
CA SER A 76 8.50 9.67 31.52
C SER A 76 9.97 9.61 31.93
N LYS A 77 10.79 8.68 31.42
CA LYS A 77 12.23 8.61 31.74
C LYS A 77 13.12 9.43 30.80
N LYS A 78 12.83 10.72 30.66
CA LYS A 78 13.80 11.83 30.49
C LYS A 78 13.03 13.08 30.08
N VAL A 79 13.28 14.16 30.83
CA VAL A 79 12.80 15.55 30.67
C VAL A 79 11.63 15.92 31.60
N PRO A 80 11.90 16.63 32.71
CA PRO A 80 10.87 17.34 33.47
C PRO A 80 10.49 18.64 32.75
N ASN A 81 9.21 19.04 32.82
CA ASN A 81 8.59 20.27 32.29
C ASN A 81 8.04 20.28 30.85
N VAL A 82 7.31 19.26 30.42
CA VAL A 82 6.44 19.36 29.24
C VAL A 82 5.01 18.99 29.61
N THR A 83 4.14 19.99 29.70
CA THR A 83 2.69 19.84 29.47
C THR A 83 2.48 19.36 28.04
N GLU A 84 1.50 18.48 27.82
CA GLU A 84 1.17 17.72 26.59
C GLU A 84 1.78 16.29 26.55
N HIS A 85 0.88 15.31 26.46
CA HIS A 85 1.06 13.88 26.80
C HIS A 85 2.25 13.17 26.10
N PRO A 86 3.09 12.42 26.83
CA PRO A 86 4.43 12.09 26.36
C PRO A 86 4.58 10.87 25.42
N VAL A 87 3.52 10.12 25.05
CA VAL A 87 3.69 8.79 24.42
C VAL A 87 3.90 8.81 22.90
N LEU A 88 3.30 9.76 22.20
CA LEU A 88 3.44 9.88 20.73
C LEU A 88 4.63 10.74 20.32
N LEU A 89 5.17 11.52 21.25
CA LEU A 89 6.27 12.44 20.97
C LEU A 89 7.58 11.72 20.63
N ILE A 90 7.83 10.48 21.09
CA ILE A 90 9.07 9.77 20.72
C ILE A 90 9.02 9.31 19.26
N GLN A 91 7.93 8.71 18.79
CA GLN A 91 7.82 8.30 17.39
C GLN A 91 7.64 9.51 16.45
N LEU A 92 6.93 10.56 16.86
CA LEU A 92 6.80 11.79 16.07
C LEU A 92 8.10 12.62 16.01
N LYS A 93 8.97 12.53 17.02
CA LYS A 93 10.33 13.11 16.96
C LYS A 93 11.29 12.26 16.13
N GLN A 94 11.12 10.93 16.13
CA GLN A 94 11.92 10.01 15.32
C GLN A 94 11.48 9.97 13.85
N SER A 95 10.23 10.31 13.53
CA SER A 95 9.68 10.24 12.17
C SER A 95 10.12 11.38 11.24
N GLY A 96 11.07 12.22 11.68
CA GLY A 96 11.61 13.30 10.87
C GLY A 96 10.54 14.34 10.50
N ASN A 97 10.38 14.60 9.20
CA ASN A 97 9.43 15.59 8.67
C ASN A 97 8.13 14.96 8.11
N LYS A 98 7.91 13.65 8.26
CA LYS A 98 6.75 12.96 7.69
C LYS A 98 6.17 11.92 8.64
N VAL A 99 4.88 11.66 8.53
CA VAL A 99 4.20 10.64 9.32
C VAL A 99 3.03 10.05 8.54
N THR A 100 2.79 8.76 8.68
CA THR A 100 1.61 8.10 8.11
C THR A 100 0.68 7.64 9.24
N LEU A 101 -0.59 8.01 9.15
CA LEU A 101 -1.60 7.75 10.18
C LEU A 101 -2.71 6.88 9.59
N LEU A 102 -3.02 5.76 10.23
CA LEU A 102 -4.29 5.06 10.01
C LEU A 102 -5.31 5.59 11.01
N VAL A 103 -6.38 6.20 10.52
CA VAL A 103 -7.40 6.83 11.34
C VAL A 103 -8.80 6.35 10.99
N ALA A 104 -9.70 6.37 11.98
CA ALA A 104 -11.11 6.08 11.80
C ALA A 104 -11.96 7.12 12.53
N SER A 105 -13.04 7.59 11.89
CA SER A 105 -14.05 8.36 12.62
C SER A 105 -14.77 7.46 13.62
N SER A 106 -15.47 8.04 14.60
CA SER A 106 -16.23 7.27 15.59
C SER A 106 -17.26 6.34 14.93
N ALA A 107 -17.90 6.77 13.84
CA ALA A 107 -18.85 5.96 13.07
C ALA A 107 -18.16 4.76 12.38
N VAL A 108 -16.97 4.96 11.81
CA VAL A 108 -16.18 3.90 11.18
C VAL A 108 -15.71 2.89 12.23
N GLU A 109 -15.15 3.39 13.33
CA GLU A 109 -14.69 2.55 14.44
C GLU A 109 -15.82 1.67 14.99
N GLU A 110 -16.99 2.26 15.25
CA GLU A 110 -18.17 1.54 15.72
C GLU A 110 -18.65 0.50 14.70
N PHE A 111 -18.68 0.84 13.41
CA PHE A 111 -19.06 -0.07 12.34
C PHE A 111 -18.22 -1.35 12.30
N TYR A 112 -16.89 -1.22 12.42
CA TYR A 112 -15.97 -2.36 12.41
C TYR A 112 -16.01 -3.14 13.73
N ARG A 113 -16.11 -2.42 14.87
CA ARG A 113 -16.22 -3.03 16.21
C ARG A 113 -17.44 -3.92 16.33
N LEU A 114 -18.61 -3.44 15.90
CA LEU A 114 -19.88 -4.21 15.94
C LEU A 114 -19.84 -5.47 15.06
N ARG A 115 -18.94 -5.53 14.08
CA ARG A 115 -18.74 -6.68 13.19
C ARG A 115 -17.60 -7.59 13.61
N GLY A 116 -16.90 -7.29 14.71
CA GLY A 116 -15.71 -8.02 15.14
C GLY A 116 -14.56 -7.98 14.14
N LEU A 117 -14.54 -6.98 13.25
CA LEU A 117 -13.52 -6.84 12.22
C LEU A 117 -12.40 -5.93 12.74
N ARG A 118 -11.14 -6.34 12.50
CA ARG A 118 -9.98 -5.50 12.78
C ARG A 118 -9.79 -4.53 11.62
N VAL A 119 -9.81 -3.24 11.92
CA VAL A 119 -9.41 -2.20 10.98
C VAL A 119 -7.92 -2.35 10.69
N THR A 120 -7.58 -2.43 9.41
CA THR A 120 -6.21 -2.46 8.91
C THR A 120 -6.06 -1.41 7.82
N ALA A 121 -4.84 -1.00 7.54
CA ALA A 121 -4.58 -0.08 6.44
C ALA A 121 -5.03 -0.67 5.08
N ALA A 122 -5.14 -2.00 5.00
CA ALA A 122 -5.70 -2.77 3.90
C ALA A 122 -7.21 -2.52 3.62
N LEU A 123 -7.88 -1.67 4.39
CA LEU A 123 -9.29 -1.33 4.20
C LEU A 123 -9.49 0.18 3.98
N ALA A 124 -8.40 0.95 4.07
CA ALA A 124 -8.44 2.39 4.09
C ALA A 124 -8.66 3.03 2.73
N ASP A 125 -9.27 4.20 2.73
CA ASP A 125 -9.12 5.13 1.62
C ASP A 125 -7.67 5.60 1.54
N THR A 126 -7.04 5.32 0.40
CA THR A 126 -5.65 5.66 0.06
C THR A 126 -5.55 6.78 -0.97
N SER A 127 -6.68 7.39 -1.35
CA SER A 127 -6.77 8.42 -2.41
C SER A 127 -5.86 9.63 -2.20
N ARG A 128 -5.47 9.91 -0.95
CA ARG A 128 -4.64 11.05 -0.54
C ARG A 128 -3.17 10.69 -0.29
N LEU A 129 -2.75 9.46 -0.60
CA LEU A 129 -1.36 9.07 -0.49
C LEU A 129 -0.49 9.70 -1.59
N PRO A 130 0.77 10.02 -1.30
CA PRO A 130 1.64 10.76 -2.21
C PRO A 130 2.08 9.94 -3.44
N PHE A 131 2.05 8.60 -3.34
CA PHE A 131 2.51 7.70 -4.39
C PHE A 131 1.34 6.95 -5.00
N LYS A 132 1.22 7.05 -6.32
CA LYS A 132 0.18 6.38 -7.11
C LYS A 132 0.81 5.27 -7.93
N VAL A 133 0.19 4.10 -7.89
CA VAL A 133 0.51 3.05 -8.87
C VAL A 133 0.09 3.51 -10.26
N ARG A 134 0.77 2.99 -11.27
CA ARG A 134 0.49 3.27 -12.68
C ARG A 134 0.08 1.98 -13.36
N GLU A 135 -0.96 2.07 -14.17
CA GLU A 135 -1.38 0.99 -15.05
C GLU A 135 -0.83 1.27 -16.45
N LEU A 136 0.04 0.40 -16.92
CA LEU A 136 0.70 0.51 -18.22
C LEU A 136 0.06 -0.50 -19.16
N HIS A 137 -0.53 -0.02 -20.25
CA HIS A 137 -1.05 -0.85 -21.32
C HIS A 137 -0.04 -0.90 -22.45
N LEU A 138 0.51 -2.08 -22.72
CA LEU A 138 1.49 -2.30 -23.77
C LEU A 138 0.89 -3.15 -24.87
N VAL A 139 1.02 -2.68 -26.11
CA VAL A 139 0.77 -3.46 -27.32
C VAL A 139 2.12 -3.81 -27.93
N LYS A 140 2.35 -5.09 -28.21
CA LYS A 140 3.61 -5.64 -28.71
C LYS A 140 3.89 -5.09 -30.10
N GLY A 141 5.05 -4.48 -30.27
CA GLY A 141 5.54 -4.06 -31.57
C GLY A 141 6.32 -5.19 -32.28
N PRO A 142 6.79 -4.94 -33.52
CA PRO A 142 7.64 -5.90 -34.24
C PRO A 142 8.97 -6.20 -33.52
N ALA A 143 9.46 -5.27 -32.70
CA ALA A 143 10.65 -5.43 -31.86
C ALA A 143 10.31 -5.90 -30.42
N GLY A 144 9.07 -6.34 -30.16
CA GLY A 144 8.57 -6.66 -28.83
C GLY A 144 8.05 -5.44 -28.06
N TYR A 145 8.11 -5.52 -26.73
CA TYR A 145 7.63 -4.45 -25.85
C TYR A 145 8.68 -3.36 -25.55
N GLY A 146 9.97 -3.70 -25.64
CA GLY A 146 11.08 -2.75 -25.41
C GLY A 146 11.42 -2.48 -23.95
N PHE A 147 11.42 -3.52 -23.12
CA PHE A 147 11.86 -3.45 -21.72
C PHE A 147 12.47 -4.79 -21.29
N LEU A 148 13.22 -4.78 -20.19
CA LEU A 148 13.72 -5.96 -19.49
C LEU A 148 13.00 -6.15 -18.16
N LEU A 149 12.76 -7.42 -17.80
CA LEU A 149 12.28 -7.78 -16.48
C LEU A 149 13.45 -8.32 -15.66
N LYS A 150 13.70 -7.70 -14.51
CA LYS A 150 14.77 -8.08 -13.58
C LYS A 150 14.16 -8.59 -12.28
N GLU A 151 14.62 -9.74 -11.79
CA GLU A 151 14.31 -10.19 -10.44
C GLU A 151 15.34 -9.64 -9.44
N ASP A 152 14.86 -9.13 -8.32
CA ASP A 152 15.65 -8.76 -7.14
C ASP A 152 14.83 -8.99 -5.87
N ASP A 153 15.40 -9.65 -4.86
CA ASP A 153 14.73 -10.01 -3.60
C ASP A 153 13.29 -10.55 -3.77
N CYS A 154 13.10 -11.52 -4.67
CA CYS A 154 11.80 -12.12 -5.01
C CYS A 154 10.75 -11.11 -5.49
N SER A 155 11.19 -9.96 -6.00
CA SER A 155 10.39 -8.90 -6.60
C SER A 155 10.82 -8.66 -8.04
N GLN A 156 9.90 -8.18 -8.87
CA GLN A 156 10.10 -8.05 -10.30
C GLN A 156 10.14 -6.56 -10.67
N PHE A 157 11.19 -6.13 -11.36
CA PHE A 157 11.47 -4.74 -11.70
C PHE A 157 11.63 -4.56 -13.20
N LEU A 158 11.21 -3.40 -13.69
CA LEU A 158 11.34 -2.99 -15.08
C LEU A 158 12.68 -2.29 -15.28
N TRP A 159 13.42 -2.71 -16.28
CA TRP A 159 14.78 -2.25 -16.55
C TRP A 159 15.00 -2.02 -18.04
N ASP A 160 16.03 -1.23 -18.40
CA ASP A 160 16.50 -1.05 -19.79
C ASP A 160 15.35 -0.79 -20.78
N VAL A 161 14.64 0.32 -20.57
CA VAL A 161 13.50 0.72 -21.39
C VAL A 161 14.02 1.34 -22.69
N ASP A 162 13.73 0.68 -23.81
CA ASP A 162 14.22 1.08 -25.12
C ASP A 162 13.44 2.30 -25.66
N ALA A 163 14.15 3.33 -26.11
CA ALA A 163 13.56 4.56 -26.63
C ALA A 163 12.70 4.31 -27.88
N GLY A 164 11.53 4.94 -27.93
CA GLY A 164 10.58 4.83 -29.03
C GLY A 164 9.87 3.48 -29.13
N LEU A 165 10.01 2.58 -28.16
CA LEU A 165 9.29 1.30 -28.10
C LEU A 165 8.01 1.37 -27.26
N PRO A 166 7.11 0.37 -27.33
CA PRO A 166 5.82 0.41 -26.63
C PRO A 166 5.92 0.69 -25.13
N ALA A 167 6.96 0.19 -24.45
CA ALA A 167 7.19 0.41 -23.03
C ALA A 167 7.36 1.90 -22.67
N GLU A 168 8.26 2.60 -23.36
CA GLU A 168 8.46 4.04 -23.14
C GLU A 168 7.18 4.82 -23.45
N ARG A 169 6.50 4.49 -24.56
CA ARG A 169 5.23 5.14 -24.94
C ARG A 169 4.12 4.93 -23.92
N ALA A 170 4.10 3.80 -23.23
CA ALA A 170 3.17 3.53 -22.14
C ALA A 170 3.51 4.29 -20.85
N GLY A 171 4.66 4.99 -20.79
CA GLY A 171 5.12 5.72 -19.63
C GLY A 171 5.88 4.87 -18.62
N MET A 172 6.42 3.73 -19.06
CA MET A 172 7.30 2.88 -18.24
C MET A 172 8.55 3.65 -17.80
N LYS A 173 8.99 3.46 -16.55
CA LYS A 173 10.26 4.00 -16.07
C LYS A 173 11.15 2.86 -15.57
N GLU A 174 12.45 3.02 -15.79
CA GLU A 174 13.45 2.13 -15.22
C GLU A 174 13.38 2.16 -13.69
N GLY A 175 13.45 0.98 -13.07
CA GLY A 175 13.34 0.78 -11.63
C GLY A 175 11.90 0.60 -11.12
N ASP A 176 10.88 0.73 -11.96
CA ASP A 176 9.50 0.47 -11.57
C ASP A 176 9.33 -1.00 -11.12
N ARG A 177 8.75 -1.22 -9.93
CA ARG A 177 8.39 -2.55 -9.45
C ARG A 177 7.04 -2.98 -10.03
N VAL A 178 6.97 -4.20 -10.55
CA VAL A 178 5.73 -4.82 -11.03
C VAL A 178 4.95 -5.39 -9.84
N LEU A 179 3.67 -5.01 -9.74
CA LEU A 179 2.74 -5.48 -8.71
C LEU A 179 1.76 -6.52 -9.27
N ALA A 180 1.26 -6.30 -10.48
CA ALA A 180 0.36 -7.22 -11.17
C ALA A 180 0.57 -7.24 -12.68
N VAL A 181 0.17 -8.35 -13.28
CA VAL A 181 0.18 -8.60 -14.73
C VAL A 181 -1.23 -9.01 -15.14
N ASN A 182 -1.80 -8.32 -16.12
CA ASN A 182 -3.14 -8.56 -16.66
C ASN A 182 -4.25 -8.60 -15.58
N GLY A 183 -4.08 -7.80 -14.53
CA GLY A 183 -5.02 -7.72 -13.42
C GLY A 183 -4.80 -8.75 -12.31
N GLU A 184 -3.81 -9.63 -12.41
CA GLU A 184 -3.49 -10.62 -11.39
C GLU A 184 -2.21 -10.27 -10.63
N SER A 185 -2.25 -10.35 -9.30
CA SER A 185 -1.07 -10.14 -8.46
C SER A 185 0.03 -11.13 -8.81
N ILE A 186 1.28 -10.65 -8.84
CA ILE A 186 2.47 -11.49 -8.98
C ILE A 186 3.16 -11.77 -7.64
N GLU A 187 2.57 -11.35 -6.52
CA GLU A 187 3.14 -11.65 -5.21
C GLU A 187 3.18 -13.16 -4.96
N GLY A 188 4.34 -13.67 -4.53
CA GLY A 188 4.57 -15.08 -4.30
C GLY A 188 4.84 -15.90 -5.57
N LEU A 189 4.85 -15.27 -6.75
CA LEU A 189 5.36 -15.90 -7.95
C LEU A 189 6.88 -15.80 -8.05
N ASP A 190 7.49 -16.80 -8.68
CA ASP A 190 8.86 -16.70 -9.16
C ASP A 190 8.95 -15.88 -10.48
N HIS A 191 10.19 -15.64 -10.92
CA HIS A 191 10.47 -14.90 -12.14
C HIS A 191 9.88 -15.56 -13.40
N GLU A 192 10.03 -16.89 -13.54
CA GLU A 192 9.55 -17.61 -14.73
C GLU A 192 8.02 -17.58 -14.83
N GLN A 193 7.32 -17.76 -13.72
CA GLN A 193 5.87 -17.64 -13.62
C GLN A 193 5.40 -16.23 -13.99
N THR A 194 6.12 -15.21 -13.56
CA THR A 194 5.83 -13.82 -13.93
C THR A 194 6.01 -13.59 -15.43
N VAL A 195 7.12 -14.06 -16.00
CA VAL A 195 7.39 -13.98 -17.45
C VAL A 195 6.31 -14.73 -18.23
N HIS A 196 5.89 -15.90 -17.77
CA HIS A 196 4.81 -16.67 -18.39
C HIS A 196 3.50 -15.88 -18.41
N ARG A 197 3.14 -15.19 -17.32
CA ARG A 197 1.95 -14.33 -17.29
C ARG A 197 2.02 -13.13 -18.22
N ILE A 198 3.19 -12.51 -18.35
CA ILE A 198 3.41 -11.39 -19.29
C ILE A 198 3.21 -11.87 -20.74
N ARG A 199 3.62 -13.10 -21.03
CA ARG A 199 3.52 -13.74 -22.35
C ARG A 199 2.20 -14.48 -22.59
N ALA A 200 1.32 -14.55 -21.60
CA ALA A 200 0.07 -15.31 -21.69
C ALA A 200 -0.88 -14.77 -22.78
N ARG A 201 -0.75 -13.49 -23.12
CA ARG A 201 -1.42 -12.85 -24.26
C ARG A 201 -0.36 -12.55 -25.32
N GLU A 202 -0.67 -12.88 -26.58
CA GLU A 202 0.34 -12.84 -27.66
C GLU A 202 0.81 -11.42 -27.99
N ASP A 203 -0.10 -10.45 -27.95
CA ASP A 203 0.09 -9.10 -28.50
C ASP A 203 -0.05 -7.99 -27.46
N GLN A 204 -0.57 -8.25 -26.26
CA GLN A 204 -0.88 -7.19 -25.29
C GLN A 204 -0.63 -7.61 -23.84
N VAL A 205 -0.11 -6.69 -23.04
CA VAL A 205 0.02 -6.89 -21.59
C VAL A 205 -0.35 -5.61 -20.85
N THR A 206 -1.07 -5.77 -19.74
CA THR A 206 -1.31 -4.68 -18.79
C THR A 206 -0.48 -4.91 -17.53
N LEU A 207 0.37 -3.95 -17.17
CA LEU A 207 1.24 -4.02 -16.00
C LEU A 207 0.78 -2.99 -14.98
N LEU A 208 0.55 -3.41 -13.74
CA LEU A 208 0.41 -2.48 -12.62
C LEU A 208 1.77 -2.32 -11.96
N VAL A 209 2.27 -1.09 -11.91
CA VAL A 209 3.63 -0.78 -11.45
C VAL A 209 3.65 0.32 -10.41
N ILE A 210 4.71 0.35 -9.62
CA ILE A 210 4.99 1.43 -8.69
C ILE A 210 6.44 1.89 -8.81
N ASP A 211 6.67 3.19 -8.67
CA ASP A 211 8.03 3.73 -8.68
C ASP A 211 8.80 3.36 -7.40
N PRO A 212 10.15 3.42 -7.40
CA PRO A 212 10.96 3.03 -6.24
C PRO A 212 10.62 3.79 -4.95
N ALA A 213 10.31 5.08 -5.04
CA ALA A 213 9.99 5.90 -3.87
C ALA A 213 8.63 5.51 -3.25
N GLY A 214 7.67 5.16 -4.11
CA GLY A 214 6.39 4.59 -3.70
C GLY A 214 6.56 3.21 -3.09
N ASP A 215 7.34 2.33 -3.71
CA ASP A 215 7.59 0.99 -3.19
C ASP A 215 8.20 1.03 -1.78
N GLU A 216 9.21 1.87 -1.57
CA GLU A 216 9.82 2.09 -0.26
C GLU A 216 8.79 2.62 0.74
N PHE A 217 7.98 3.61 0.34
CA PHE A 217 6.93 4.16 1.18
C PHE A 217 5.96 3.08 1.65
N TYR A 218 5.41 2.30 0.73
CA TYR A 218 4.41 1.29 1.05
C TYR A 218 4.98 0.12 1.85
N HIS A 219 6.21 -0.31 1.57
CA HIS A 219 6.91 -1.24 2.45
C HIS A 219 7.06 -0.69 3.88
N SER A 220 7.42 0.59 4.03
CA SER A 220 7.60 1.22 5.35
C SER A 220 6.31 1.32 6.17
N VAL A 221 5.15 1.45 5.51
CA VAL A 221 3.85 1.54 6.18
C VAL A 221 3.15 0.18 6.33
N GLY A 222 3.84 -0.92 6.01
CA GLY A 222 3.32 -2.28 6.15
C GLY A 222 2.35 -2.70 5.04
N PHE A 223 2.36 -2.00 3.90
CA PHE A 223 1.64 -2.40 2.69
C PHE A 223 2.56 -3.33 1.88
N GLY A 224 2.29 -4.63 1.91
CA GLY A 224 2.82 -5.56 0.91
C GLY A 224 2.23 -5.27 -0.47
N GLY A 225 2.78 -5.87 -1.54
CA GLY A 225 2.31 -5.68 -2.92
C GLY A 225 0.82 -5.98 -3.11
N THR A 226 0.30 -7.02 -2.46
CA THR A 226 -1.12 -7.39 -2.42
C THR A 226 -1.97 -6.33 -1.73
N VAL A 227 -1.41 -5.64 -0.74
CA VAL A 227 -2.06 -4.53 -0.04
C VAL A 227 -2.13 -3.27 -0.92
N LEU A 228 -1.23 -3.11 -1.88
CA LEU A 228 -1.35 -2.04 -2.88
C LEU A 228 -2.39 -2.35 -3.94
N LEU A 229 -2.49 -3.61 -4.34
CA LEU A 229 -3.42 -4.06 -5.38
C LEU A 229 -4.89 -3.87 -5.00
N TRP A 230 -5.30 -4.22 -3.77
CA TRP A 230 -6.71 -3.98 -3.36
C TRP A 230 -7.05 -2.50 -3.25
N ALA A 231 -6.08 -1.66 -2.88
CA ALA A 231 -6.29 -0.24 -2.63
C ALA A 231 -6.57 0.51 -3.94
N VAL A 232 -6.00 0.04 -5.05
CA VAL A 232 -6.03 0.74 -6.33
C VAL A 232 -6.97 0.08 -7.33
N HIS A 233 -7.21 -1.23 -7.23
CA HIS A 233 -8.13 -1.92 -8.13
C HIS A 233 -8.97 -2.98 -7.40
N PRO A 234 -10.00 -2.55 -6.61
CA PRO A 234 -10.86 -3.46 -5.84
C PRO A 234 -11.55 -4.53 -6.70
N SER A 235 -11.76 -4.21 -7.99
CA SER A 235 -12.37 -5.08 -8.99
C SER A 235 -11.49 -6.25 -9.44
N LEU A 236 -10.16 -6.18 -9.32
CA LEU A 236 -9.26 -7.28 -9.72
C LEU A 236 -9.42 -8.53 -8.86
N PHE A 237 -9.85 -8.36 -7.61
CA PHE A 237 -10.10 -9.48 -6.70
C PHE A 237 -11.54 -10.02 -6.78
N CYS A 238 -12.44 -9.34 -7.48
CA CYS A 238 -13.84 -9.77 -7.57
C CYS A 238 -14.04 -10.91 -8.60
N SER A 239 -13.11 -11.06 -9.55
CA SER A 239 -13.23 -12.01 -10.66
C SER A 239 -12.69 -13.42 -10.35
N SER A 240 -11.93 -13.60 -9.25
CA SER A 240 -11.45 -14.92 -8.82
C SER A 240 -11.97 -15.25 -7.42
N ARG A 241 -13.00 -16.10 -7.38
CA ARG A 241 -13.56 -16.85 -6.25
C ARG A 241 -13.41 -16.26 -4.83
N SER A 242 -14.55 -15.88 -4.26
CA SER A 242 -14.84 -15.93 -2.81
C SER A 242 -13.75 -15.35 -1.89
N GLY A 243 -13.57 -14.02 -1.89
CA GLY A 243 -12.56 -13.43 -1.02
C GLY A 243 -12.63 -11.94 -0.72
N CYS A 244 -13.56 -11.15 -1.30
CA CYS A 244 -13.66 -9.73 -0.96
C CYS A 244 -14.23 -9.54 0.46
N PRO A 245 -13.48 -9.02 1.45
CA PRO A 245 -13.97 -8.88 2.83
C PRO A 245 -15.20 -7.94 2.95
N LEU A 246 -15.35 -6.99 2.02
CA LEU A 246 -16.53 -6.13 1.92
C LEU A 246 -17.74 -6.82 1.25
N CYS A 247 -17.54 -7.80 0.36
CA CYS A 247 -18.65 -8.57 -0.24
C CYS A 247 -19.03 -9.80 0.59
N SER A 248 -18.08 -10.42 1.31
CA SER A 248 -18.28 -11.63 2.13
C SER A 248 -18.99 -11.36 3.47
N SER A 249 -19.17 -10.10 3.86
CA SER A 249 -19.79 -9.71 5.14
C SER A 249 -21.29 -10.08 5.25
N LEU A 250 -21.85 -10.81 4.27
CA LEU A 250 -23.20 -11.39 4.31
C LEU A 250 -23.25 -12.90 4.53
N ARG A 251 -22.15 -13.62 4.77
CA ARG A 251 -22.20 -14.98 5.35
C ARG A 251 -20.84 -15.44 5.89
N THR A 252 -20.78 -15.51 7.22
CA THR A 252 -20.10 -16.50 8.08
C THR A 252 -18.79 -17.18 7.61
N VAL A 253 -17.78 -17.01 8.47
CA VAL A 253 -16.79 -18.03 8.95
C VAL A 253 -15.30 -17.78 8.60
N THR A 254 -14.56 -17.55 9.70
CA THR A 254 -13.11 -17.62 10.00
C THR A 254 -12.05 -16.93 9.12
N PRO A 255 -11.06 -16.25 9.75
CA PRO A 255 -9.96 -15.61 9.04
C PRO A 255 -8.99 -16.66 8.46
N PRO A 256 -8.42 -16.43 7.25
CA PRO A 256 -7.25 -17.19 6.84
C PRO A 256 -6.08 -16.81 7.75
N GLN A 257 -5.46 -17.81 8.39
CA GLN A 257 -4.13 -17.64 8.98
C GLN A 257 -3.17 -17.25 7.85
N ALA A 258 -2.36 -16.23 8.09
CA ALA A 258 -1.21 -15.93 7.24
C ALA A 258 -0.34 -17.19 7.16
N PRO A 259 0.00 -17.72 5.97
CA PRO A 259 1.02 -18.74 5.89
C PRO A 259 2.32 -18.12 6.40
N ALA A 260 2.96 -18.81 7.34
CA ALA A 260 4.33 -18.50 7.71
C ALA A 260 5.20 -18.57 6.43
N ARG A 261 6.05 -17.55 6.23
CA ARG A 261 7.07 -17.56 5.17
C ARG A 261 7.84 -18.88 5.26
N PRO A 262 7.91 -19.70 4.20
CA PRO A 262 8.98 -20.68 4.11
C PRO A 262 10.31 -19.91 4.01
N PRO A 263 11.39 -20.39 4.62
CA PRO A 263 12.70 -19.80 4.40
C PRO A 263 13.02 -19.89 2.90
N CYS A 264 13.39 -18.76 2.30
CA CYS A 264 13.95 -18.77 0.95
C CYS A 264 15.15 -19.74 0.95
N PRO A 265 15.22 -20.71 0.02
CA PRO A 265 16.45 -21.46 -0.16
C PRO A 265 17.53 -20.47 -0.57
N LEU A 266 18.56 -20.34 0.27
CA LEU A 266 19.81 -19.65 -0.05
C LEU A 266 20.48 -20.40 -1.20
N ALA A 267 20.06 -20.12 -2.43
CA ALA A 267 20.80 -20.47 -3.62
C ALA A 267 21.47 -19.18 -4.11
N VAL A 268 22.76 -19.05 -3.81
CA VAL A 268 23.63 -18.13 -4.54
C VAL A 268 23.69 -18.65 -5.97
N ALA A 269 22.84 -18.10 -6.84
CA ALA A 269 22.87 -18.30 -8.27
C ALA A 269 23.05 -16.93 -8.95
N PRO A 270 23.76 -16.85 -10.09
CA PRO A 270 24.10 -15.59 -10.71
C PRO A 270 22.84 -14.83 -11.15
N LEU A 271 22.94 -13.51 -11.24
CA LEU A 271 21.95 -12.61 -11.84
C LEU A 271 21.52 -13.15 -13.21
N HIS A 272 20.41 -13.88 -13.27
CA HIS A 272 19.80 -14.25 -14.54
C HIS A 272 18.94 -13.08 -15.00
N SER A 273 19.54 -12.12 -15.69
CA SER A 273 18.77 -11.20 -16.52
C SER A 273 18.20 -12.00 -17.70
N VAL A 274 16.92 -12.35 -17.66
CA VAL A 274 16.25 -12.83 -18.87
C VAL A 274 15.92 -11.62 -19.72
N THR A 275 16.67 -11.47 -20.81
CA THR A 275 16.48 -10.41 -21.77
C THR A 275 15.11 -10.63 -22.44
N LEU A 276 14.10 -9.81 -22.14
CA LEU A 276 12.86 -9.73 -22.93
C LEU A 276 13.07 -8.92 -24.22
N ARG A 277 14.30 -8.85 -24.75
CA ARG A 277 14.57 -8.35 -26.09
C ARG A 277 14.31 -9.48 -27.06
N TRP A 278 13.48 -9.19 -28.04
CA TRP A 278 13.18 -10.06 -29.16
C TRP A 278 14.48 -10.41 -29.92
N ASP A 279 14.86 -11.69 -29.98
CA ASP A 279 15.85 -12.17 -30.94
C ASP A 279 15.08 -12.61 -32.21
N PRO A 280 15.33 -12.00 -33.38
CA PRO A 280 14.69 -12.41 -34.63
C PRO A 280 15.02 -13.86 -35.08
N ARG A 281 15.88 -14.59 -34.34
CA ARG A 281 16.17 -16.02 -34.58
C ARG A 281 15.14 -17.00 -34.04
N ASP A 282 14.18 -16.56 -33.23
CA ASP A 282 13.07 -17.43 -32.75
C ASP A 282 12.01 -17.70 -33.83
N LEU A 283 12.23 -17.25 -35.06
CA LEU A 283 11.39 -17.47 -36.24
C LEU A 283 12.12 -18.34 -37.28
N CYS A 284 12.53 -19.56 -36.94
CA CYS A 284 12.83 -20.60 -37.94
C CYS A 284 12.70 -22.00 -37.33
N PRO A 285 11.69 -22.82 -37.68
CA PRO A 285 11.83 -24.26 -37.57
C PRO A 285 12.72 -24.71 -38.75
N GLY A 286 13.96 -25.05 -38.43
CA GLY A 286 14.88 -25.77 -39.33
C GLY A 286 15.02 -27.21 -38.87
#